data_AF-A0A101CIZ9-F1
#
_entry.id   AF-A0A101CIZ9-F1
#
_cell.length_a   1.000
_cell.length_b   1.000
_cell.length_c   1.000
_cell.angle_alpha   90.00
_cell.angle_beta   90.00
_cell.angle_gamma   90.00
#
_symmetry.space_group_name_H-M   'P 1'
#
loop_
_entity.id
_entity.type
_entity.pdbx_description
1 polymer ?
#
loop_
_entity_poly.entity_id
_entity_poly.type
_entity_poly.pdbx_seq_one_letter_code
_entity_poly.pdbx_strand_id
1 'polypeptide(L)'
;MMKILNKLVYLKKVELLANNGILLKFDNLPIWRNDRFNVYFTDRYQDYHEGISIYFKENILNYHMLFKSQIGEQLYIEVFNQYLNVWSAENFDHTEDRNTIDYLEEIEILDFKFERIEKKSADWKSEYERLEKTYLDLRNKAI
;
A
#
# COMPACT_ATOMS: atom_id res chain seq x y z
N MET A 1 -17.42 13.03 -8.72
CA MET A 1 -16.18 13.10 -9.54
C MET A 1 -15.38 11.84 -9.23
N MET A 2 -15.19 10.97 -10.23
CA MET A 2 -14.47 9.70 -10.05
C MET A 2 -12.98 9.99 -9.80
N LYS A 3 -12.44 9.55 -8.65
CA LYS A 3 -11.00 9.63 -8.36
C LYS A 3 -10.45 8.21 -8.32
N ILE A 4 -9.93 7.76 -9.46
CA ILE A 4 -9.19 6.50 -9.54
C ILE A 4 -7.82 6.70 -8.90
N LEU A 5 -7.50 5.84 -7.94
CA LEU A 5 -6.40 5.94 -7.00
C LEU A 5 -5.21 5.08 -7.45
N ASN A 6 -4.91 5.06 -8.74
CA ASN A 6 -4.09 3.99 -9.28
C ASN A 6 -2.59 4.24 -9.09
N LYS A 7 -1.97 3.45 -8.21
CA LYS A 7 -0.65 2.85 -8.45
C LYS A 7 -0.64 1.45 -7.80
N LEU A 8 -0.34 0.42 -8.58
CA LEU A 8 0.01 -0.92 -8.10
C LEU A 8 1.28 -0.81 -7.25
N VAL A 9 1.14 -0.73 -5.93
CA VAL A 9 2.27 -0.59 -5.02
C VAL A 9 2.07 -1.50 -3.82
N TYR A 10 3.18 -2.08 -3.34
CA TYR A 10 3.16 -2.99 -2.21
C TYR A 10 2.86 -2.26 -0.91
N LEU A 11 1.86 -2.74 -0.17
CA LEU A 11 1.55 -2.24 1.16
C LEU A 11 2.69 -2.62 2.11
N LYS A 12 3.40 -1.62 2.63
CA LYS A 12 4.57 -1.83 3.49
C LYS A 12 4.21 -1.78 4.97
N LYS A 13 3.32 -0.87 5.34
CA LYS A 13 2.99 -0.60 6.73
C LYS A 13 1.58 -0.03 6.86
N VAL A 14 0.95 -0.38 7.97
CA VAL A 14 -0.37 0.10 8.37
C VAL A 14 -0.25 0.70 9.76
N GLU A 15 -0.68 1.96 9.91
CA GLU A 15 -0.64 2.70 11.17
C GLU A 15 -2.04 3.20 11.53
N LEU A 16 -2.37 3.17 12.82
CA LEU A 16 -3.58 3.80 13.34
C LEU A 16 -3.34 5.30 13.47
N LEU A 17 -4.32 6.09 13.05
CA LEU A 17 -4.36 7.53 13.25
C LEU A 17 -5.44 7.89 14.29
N ALA A 18 -5.34 9.11 14.81
CA ALA A 18 -6.43 9.70 15.58
C ALA A 18 -7.69 9.84 14.72
N ASN A 19 -8.85 10.07 15.38
CA ASN A 19 -10.14 10.31 14.73
C ASN A 19 -10.56 9.19 13.77
N ASN A 20 -10.34 7.93 14.20
CA ASN A 20 -10.81 6.77 13.47
C ASN A 20 -10.20 6.68 12.06
N GLY A 21 -8.90 6.96 11.95
CA GLY A 21 -8.15 6.92 10.70
C GLY A 21 -7.14 5.77 10.63
N ILE A 22 -6.83 5.37 9.40
CA ILE A 22 -5.76 4.42 9.07
C ILE A 22 -4.85 5.07 8.05
N LEU A 23 -3.54 4.96 8.26
CA LEU A 23 -2.52 5.32 7.30
C LEU A 23 -1.93 4.07 6.66
N LEU A 24 -2.11 3.96 5.35
CA LEU A 24 -1.47 2.94 4.52
C LEU A 24 -0.20 3.54 3.92
N LYS A 25 0.95 2.93 4.19
CA LYS A 25 2.25 3.32 3.61
C LYS A 25 2.67 2.28 2.58
N PHE A 26 2.96 2.75 1.39
CA PHE A 26 3.40 1.97 0.26
C PHE A 26 4.88 2.26 -0.02
N ASP A 27 5.62 1.22 -0.40
CA ASP A 27 7.00 1.40 -0.83
C ASP A 27 7.05 2.01 -2.23
N ASN A 28 7.84 3.05 -2.44
CA ASN A 28 8.09 3.57 -3.78
C ASN A 28 8.98 2.58 -4.56
N LEU A 29 8.42 1.42 -4.96
CA LEU A 29 9.14 0.48 -5.80
C LEU A 29 9.25 1.07 -7.21
N PRO A 30 10.40 0.90 -7.88
CA PRO A 30 10.52 1.29 -9.28
C PRO A 30 9.47 0.52 -10.08
N ILE A 31 8.70 1.22 -10.90
CA ILE A 31 7.82 0.58 -11.88
C ILE A 31 8.72 0.00 -12.97
N TRP A 32 9.14 -1.27 -12.82
CA TRP A 32 10.02 -1.96 -13.78
C TRP A 32 9.31 -2.37 -15.08
N ARG A 33 7.99 -2.13 -15.21
CA ARG A 33 7.16 -2.54 -16.36
C ARG A 33 7.14 -1.55 -17.54
N ASN A 34 7.95 -0.48 -17.52
CA ASN A 34 8.09 0.40 -18.67
C ASN A 34 9.47 0.21 -19.29
N ASP A 35 9.50 -0.41 -20.48
CA ASP A 35 10.68 -0.54 -21.35
C ASP A 35 11.28 0.83 -21.75
N ARG A 36 10.56 1.90 -21.42
CA ARG A 36 11.09 3.25 -21.35
C ARG A 36 11.49 3.51 -19.91
N PHE A 37 12.79 3.51 -19.64
CA PHE A 37 13.37 4.20 -18.48
C PHE A 37 12.69 5.57 -18.36
N ASN A 38 11.67 5.67 -17.51
CA ASN A 38 10.94 6.92 -17.36
C ASN A 38 11.83 7.75 -16.45
N VAL A 39 12.62 8.61 -17.10
CA VAL A 39 13.55 9.53 -16.45
C VAL A 39 12.76 10.64 -15.80
N TYR A 40 12.05 10.32 -14.72
CA TYR A 40 11.77 11.27 -13.66
C TYR A 40 12.80 11.02 -12.55
N PHE A 41 14.08 11.19 -12.90
CA PHE A 41 15.22 11.13 -11.98
C PHE A 41 15.40 12.41 -11.15
N THR A 42 14.54 13.41 -11.28
CA THR A 42 14.73 14.71 -10.61
C THR A 42 14.23 14.75 -9.16
N ASP A 43 13.34 13.84 -8.75
CA ASP A 43 12.81 13.76 -7.37
C ASP A 43 13.38 12.59 -6.55
N ARG A 44 14.35 11.83 -7.10
CA ARG A 44 15.00 10.69 -6.39
C ARG A 44 15.89 11.10 -5.21
N TYR A 45 15.88 12.37 -4.81
CA TYR A 45 16.64 12.86 -3.66
C TYR A 45 15.86 12.80 -2.35
N GLN A 46 14.61 12.35 -2.36
CA GLN A 46 13.82 12.20 -1.13
C GLN A 46 13.34 10.76 -0.99
N ASP A 47 13.89 10.09 0.00
CA ASP A 47 13.46 8.79 0.49
C ASP A 47 12.08 8.95 1.15
N TYR A 48 11.00 8.60 0.46
CA TYR A 48 9.65 8.68 1.02
C TYR A 48 8.83 7.42 0.77
N HIS A 49 7.87 7.17 1.65
CA HIS A 49 6.72 6.30 1.39
C HIS A 49 5.61 7.11 0.70
N GLU A 50 4.93 6.48 -0.25
CA GLU A 50 3.63 6.99 -0.68
C GLU A 50 2.61 6.59 0.38
N GLY A 51 1.85 7.57 0.89
CA GLY A 51 0.90 7.40 1.98
C GLY A 51 -0.53 7.71 1.54
N ILE A 52 -1.47 6.88 2.00
CA ILE A 52 -2.91 7.15 1.91
C ILE A 52 -3.46 7.12 3.33
N SER A 53 -3.90 8.28 3.81
CA SER A 53 -4.67 8.42 5.04
C SER A 53 -6.15 8.27 4.71
N ILE A 54 -6.86 7.39 5.42
CA ILE A 54 -8.29 7.10 5.24
C ILE A 54 -8.98 7.23 6.59
N TYR A 55 -10.05 8.02 6.67
CA TYR A 55 -10.85 8.22 7.88
C TYR A 55 -12.19 7.54 7.72
N PHE A 56 -12.53 6.63 8.63
CA PHE A 56 -13.70 5.76 8.51
C PHE A 56 -14.87 6.30 9.33
N LYS A 57 -16.10 6.01 8.91
CA LYS A 57 -17.30 6.27 9.73
C LYS A 57 -17.45 5.24 10.85
N GLU A 58 -17.18 3.97 10.53
CA GLU A 58 -17.28 2.84 11.45
C GLU A 58 -15.94 2.51 12.13
N ASN A 59 -15.99 1.69 13.19
CA ASN A 59 -14.83 1.32 14.00
C ASN A 59 -13.67 0.74 13.17
N ILE A 60 -12.50 1.41 13.21
CA ILE A 60 -11.33 1.03 12.42
C ILE A 60 -10.61 -0.24 12.83
N LEU A 61 -10.86 -0.83 14.00
CA LEU A 61 -10.02 -1.92 14.51
C LEU A 61 -10.05 -3.15 13.58
N ASN A 62 -11.23 -3.50 13.07
CA ASN A 62 -11.38 -4.61 12.13
C ASN A 62 -10.66 -4.30 10.81
N TYR A 63 -10.88 -3.11 10.24
CA TYR A 63 -10.22 -2.69 9.01
C TYR A 63 -8.70 -2.61 9.15
N HIS A 64 -8.19 -2.12 10.29
CA HIS A 64 -6.77 -2.08 10.58
C HIS A 64 -6.16 -3.47 10.62
N MET A 65 -6.85 -4.46 11.20
CA MET A 65 -6.40 -5.85 11.19
C MET A 65 -6.42 -6.45 9.79
N LEU A 66 -7.46 -6.16 8.99
CA LEU A 66 -7.56 -6.58 7.60
C LEU A 66 -6.43 -5.99 6.76
N PHE A 67 -6.21 -4.67 6.78
CA PHE A 67 -5.08 -4.06 6.06
C PHE A 67 -3.73 -4.60 6.54
N LYS A 68 -3.56 -4.87 7.84
CA LYS A 68 -2.33 -5.47 8.36
C LYS A 68 -2.04 -6.85 7.80
N SER A 69 -3.06 -7.67 7.55
CA SER A 69 -2.86 -8.99 6.95
C SER A 69 -2.44 -8.91 5.48
N GLN A 70 -2.66 -7.77 4.83
CA GLN A 70 -2.25 -7.49 3.45
C GLN A 70 -0.86 -6.84 3.32
N ILE A 71 -0.08 -6.75 4.40
CA ILE A 71 1.29 -6.22 4.32
C ILE A 71 2.14 -7.16 3.46
N GLY A 72 2.79 -6.61 2.44
CA GLY A 72 3.56 -7.36 1.45
C GLY A 72 2.77 -7.67 0.17
N GLU A 73 1.48 -7.35 0.14
CA GLU A 73 0.63 -7.53 -1.04
C GLU A 73 0.53 -6.26 -1.87
N GLN A 74 0.28 -6.42 -3.18
CA GLN A 74 -0.09 -5.31 -4.06
C GLN A 74 -1.59 -5.06 -3.96
N LEU A 75 -1.94 -3.82 -3.64
CA LEU A 75 -3.34 -3.42 -3.48
C LEU A 75 -3.74 -2.43 -4.57
N TYR A 76 -4.94 -2.60 -5.09
CA TYR A 76 -5.65 -1.57 -5.82
C TYR A 76 -6.71 -0.98 -4.89
N ILE A 77 -6.79 0.34 -4.80
CA ILE A 77 -7.73 1.06 -3.94
C ILE A 77 -8.56 1.99 -4.81
N GLU A 78 -9.87 2.01 -4.61
CA GLU A 78 -10.78 2.93 -5.27
C GLU A 78 -11.64 3.63 -4.23
N VAL A 79 -11.88 4.92 -4.45
CA VAL A 79 -12.88 5.67 -3.70
C VAL A 79 -13.89 6.26 -4.67
N PHE A 80 -15.15 5.84 -4.52
CA PHE A 80 -16.27 6.37 -5.30
C PHE A 80 -17.41 6.76 -4.37
N ASN A 81 -17.86 8.02 -4.44
CA ASN A 81 -18.95 8.55 -3.60
C ASN A 81 -18.79 8.26 -2.09
N GLN A 82 -17.59 8.42 -1.54
CA GLN A 82 -17.27 8.10 -0.12
C GLN A 82 -17.31 6.62 0.24
N TYR A 83 -17.38 5.73 -0.75
CA TYR A 83 -17.19 4.30 -0.55
C TYR A 83 -15.81 3.89 -1.01
N LEU A 84 -15.10 3.19 -0.14
CA LEU A 84 -13.79 2.61 -0.36
C LEU A 84 -13.93 1.14 -0.76
N ASN A 85 -13.23 0.77 -1.82
CA ASN A 85 -13.07 -0.61 -2.24
C ASN A 85 -11.59 -0.94 -2.38
N VAL A 86 -11.20 -2.15 -1.99
CA VAL A 86 -9.83 -2.64 -2.05
C VAL A 86 -9.78 -4.00 -2.73
N TRP A 87 -8.87 -4.15 -3.68
CA TRP A 87 -8.67 -5.39 -4.43
C TRP A 87 -7.22 -5.84 -4.34
N SER A 88 -7.01 -7.15 -4.39
CA SER A 88 -5.69 -7.72 -4.64
C SER A 88 -5.33 -7.57 -6.11
N ALA A 89 -4.09 -7.17 -6.38
CA ALA A 89 -3.60 -7.02 -7.76
C ALA A 89 -3.54 -8.33 -8.54
N GLU A 90 -3.35 -9.48 -7.87
CA GLU A 90 -3.27 -10.79 -8.53
C GLU A 90 -4.57 -11.14 -9.29
N ASN A 91 -5.70 -10.58 -8.85
CA ASN A 91 -7.02 -10.83 -9.44
C ASN A 91 -7.47 -9.73 -10.41
N PHE A 92 -6.67 -8.68 -10.64
CA PHE A 92 -7.11 -7.54 -11.46
C PHE A 92 -7.04 -7.78 -12.97
N ASP A 93 -6.16 -8.69 -13.43
CA ASP A 93 -5.99 -9.03 -14.86
C ASP A 93 -7.05 -10.01 -15.41
N HIS A 94 -7.87 -10.62 -14.54
CA HIS A 94 -8.94 -11.52 -14.92
C HIS A 94 -10.30 -10.85 -14.71
N THR A 95 -10.84 -10.27 -15.78
CA THR A 95 -12.05 -9.43 -15.78
C THR A 95 -13.34 -10.10 -15.27
N GLU A 96 -13.35 -11.41 -15.04
CA GLU A 96 -14.52 -12.17 -14.58
C GLU A 96 -14.52 -12.43 -13.06
N ASP A 97 -13.36 -12.35 -12.39
CA ASP A 97 -13.21 -12.62 -10.95
C ASP A 97 -12.65 -11.40 -10.22
N ARG A 98 -13.37 -10.27 -10.27
CA ARG A 98 -13.06 -9.08 -9.46
C ARG A 98 -13.38 -9.37 -7.99
N ASN A 99 -12.58 -10.21 -7.36
CA ASN A 99 -12.66 -10.46 -5.93
C ASN A 99 -12.00 -9.28 -5.23
N THR A 100 -12.85 -8.37 -4.75
CA THR A 100 -12.53 -7.51 -3.61
C THR A 100 -11.87 -8.35 -2.52
N ILE A 101 -10.94 -7.76 -1.77
CA ILE A 101 -10.45 -8.45 -0.58
C ILE A 101 -11.65 -8.58 0.35
N ASP A 102 -11.97 -9.81 0.76
CA ASP A 102 -13.11 -10.07 1.64
C ASP A 102 -13.17 -9.03 2.77
N TYR A 103 -14.34 -8.43 2.95
CA TYR A 103 -14.62 -7.40 3.96
C TYR A 103 -13.91 -6.04 3.76
N LEU A 104 -13.26 -5.80 2.62
CA LEU A 104 -12.72 -4.50 2.19
C LEU A 104 -13.45 -3.93 0.96
N GLU A 105 -14.77 -4.10 0.92
CA GLU A 105 -15.66 -3.61 -0.13
C GLU A 105 -16.77 -2.73 0.44
N GLU A 106 -17.19 -1.75 -0.35
CA GLU A 106 -18.26 -0.79 -0.04
C GLU A 106 -18.13 -0.14 1.34
N ILE A 107 -16.90 0.10 1.81
CA ILE A 107 -16.66 0.66 3.13
C ILE A 107 -16.93 2.16 3.10
N GLU A 108 -17.84 2.63 3.95
CA GLU A 108 -18.15 4.06 4.05
C GLU A 108 -17.05 4.84 4.79
N ILE A 109 -16.50 5.84 4.13
CA ILE A 109 -15.42 6.69 4.65
C ILE A 109 -15.87 8.14 4.80
N LEU A 110 -15.28 8.86 5.74
CA LEU A 110 -15.47 10.29 5.95
C LEU A 110 -14.61 11.10 4.98
N ASP A 111 -13.33 10.74 4.89
CA ASP A 111 -12.35 11.48 4.10
C ASP A 111 -11.13 10.60 3.77
N PHE A 112 -10.35 11.03 2.77
CA PHE A 112 -9.07 10.42 2.44
C PHE A 112 -8.08 11.46 1.89
N LYS A 113 -6.78 11.21 2.09
CA LYS A 113 -5.71 12.11 1.67
C LYS A 113 -4.46 11.36 1.20
N PHE A 114 -3.87 11.82 0.09
CA PHE A 114 -2.51 11.42 -0.31
C PHE A 114 -1.47 12.27 0.39
N GLU A 115 -0.39 11.62 0.78
CA GLU A 115 0.77 12.30 1.32
C GLU A 115 2.05 11.56 0.94
N ARG A 116 3.14 12.32 0.81
CA ARG A 116 4.50 11.78 0.75
C ARG A 116 5.07 11.82 2.16
N ILE A 117 5.54 10.69 2.65
CA ILE A 117 6.00 10.55 4.03
C ILE A 117 7.48 10.22 3.98
N GLU A 118 8.31 11.16 4.43
CA GLU A 118 9.76 10.97 4.50
C GLU A 118 10.12 9.72 5.34
N LYS A 119 10.97 8.87 4.78
CA LYS A 119 11.54 7.71 5.46
C LYS A 119 12.54 8.20 6.50
N LYS A 120 12.44 7.66 7.70
CA LYS A 120 13.40 7.94 8.77
C LYS A 120 14.52 6.89 8.76
N SER A 121 15.62 7.18 9.44
CA SER A 121 16.74 6.23 9.60
C SER A 121 16.29 4.87 10.17
N ALA A 122 15.23 4.86 11.01
CA ALA A 122 14.66 3.64 11.56
C ALA A 122 13.96 2.78 10.50
N ASP A 123 13.29 3.41 9.52
CA ASP A 123 12.64 2.70 8.42
C ASP A 123 13.71 2.02 7.55
N TRP A 124 14.81 2.73 7.26
CA TRP A 124 15.97 2.18 6.58
C TRP A 124 16.58 0.99 7.30
N LYS A 125 16.82 1.13 8.61
CA LYS A 125 17.35 0.04 9.43
C LYS A 125 16.48 -1.22 9.33
N SER A 126 15.17 -1.08 9.45
CA SER A 126 14.23 -2.20 9.34
C SER A 126 14.22 -2.84 7.96
N GLU A 127 14.35 -2.04 6.90
CA GLU A 127 14.45 -2.56 5.52
C GLU A 127 15.74 -3.37 5.32
N TYR A 128 16.88 -2.86 5.79
CA TYR A 128 18.16 -3.57 5.70
C TYR A 128 18.15 -4.89 6.50
N GLU A 129 17.65 -4.88 7.74
CA GLU A 129 17.54 -6.10 8.56
C GLU A 129 16.66 -7.16 7.88
N ARG A 130 15.57 -6.74 7.22
CA ARG A 130 14.69 -7.65 6.49
C ARG A 130 15.36 -8.22 5.24
N LEU A 131 16.05 -7.38 4.49
CA LEU A 131 16.80 -7.80 3.30
C LEU A 131 17.91 -8.79 3.68
N GLU A 132 18.66 -8.50 4.74
CA GLU A 132 19.70 -9.39 5.26
C GLU A 132 19.10 -10.74 5.64
N LYS A 133 18.00 -10.75 6.40
CA LYS A 133 17.30 -11.98 6.75
C LYS A 133 16.86 -12.77 5.51
N THR A 134 16.20 -12.13 4.55
CA THR A 134 15.77 -12.78 3.31
C THR A 134 16.96 -13.36 2.54
N TYR A 135 18.06 -12.63 2.45
CA TYR A 135 19.28 -13.11 1.80
C TYR A 135 19.86 -14.35 2.49
N LEU A 136 19.97 -14.33 3.82
CA LEU A 136 20.46 -15.47 4.59
C LEU A 136 19.54 -16.69 4.46
N ASP A 137 18.23 -16.50 4.50
CA ASP A 137 17.25 -17.58 4.32
C ASP A 137 17.37 -18.22 2.93
N LEU A 138 17.51 -17.42 1.87
CA LEU A 138 17.70 -17.91 0.50
C LEU A 138 19.01 -18.65 0.33
N ARG A 139 20.11 -18.12 0.91
CA ARG A 139 21.42 -18.77 0.88
C ARG A 139 21.40 -20.12 1.60
N ASN A 140 20.73 -20.21 2.75
CA ASN A 140 20.64 -21.45 3.52
C ASN A 140 19.77 -22.52 2.84
N LYS A 141 18.79 -22.13 2.02
CA LYS A 141 17.98 -23.07 1.22
C LYS A 141 18.69 -23.56 -0.05
N ALA A 142 19.75 -22.88 -0.49
CA ALA A 142 20.51 -23.23 -1.68
C ALA A 142 21.65 -24.21 -1.41
N ILE A 143 21.87 -24.59 -0.14
CA ILE A 143 22.86 -25.57 0.34
C ILE A 143 22.11 -26.82 0.80
#